data_AF-A0A6I8USP2-F1
#
_entry.id   AF-A0A6I8USP2-F1
#
_cell.length_a   1.000
_cell.length_b   1.000
_cell.length_c   1.000
_cell.angle_alpha   90.00
_cell.angle_beta   90.00
_cell.angle_gamma   90.00
#
_symmetry.space_group_name_H-M   'P 1'
#
loop_
_entity.id
_entity.type
_entity.pdbx_description
1 polymer ?
#
loop_
_entity_poly.entity_id
_entity_poly.type
_entity_poly.pdbx_seq_one_letter_code
_entity_poly.pdbx_strand_id
1 'polypeptide(L)'
;MSSYQVPVAKVELLSGRGFSVSIPDERGISLFAFHGKLNEPITDLSDQHWAADIVNTDANGRWTYTNRNVELYKGDVIYYWTTVRFHGVDYQRMHQEEEVP
;
A
#
# COMPACT_ATOMS: atom_id res chain seq x y z
N MET A 1 -26.79 -4.53 1.37
CA MET A 1 -25.69 -3.82 2.06
C MET A 1 -24.49 -3.86 1.14
N SER A 2 -23.94 -2.71 0.74
CA SER A 2 -22.69 -2.69 -0.02
C SER A 2 -21.55 -2.95 0.96
N SER A 3 -20.71 -3.95 0.71
CA SER A 3 -19.44 -4.09 1.42
C SER A 3 -18.54 -2.90 1.06
N TYR A 4 -17.79 -2.40 2.03
CA TYR A 4 -16.78 -1.38 1.78
C TYR A 4 -15.75 -1.89 0.76
N GLN A 5 -15.30 -1.02 -0.14
CA GLN A 5 -14.27 -1.34 -1.13
C GLN A 5 -13.02 -0.54 -0.83
N VAL A 6 -11.91 -1.25 -0.61
CA VAL A 6 -10.60 -0.63 -0.39
C VAL A 6 -10.16 0.12 -1.66
N PRO A 7 -9.78 1.41 -1.56
CA PRO A 7 -9.32 2.19 -2.71
C PRO A 7 -8.13 1.56 -3.42
N VAL A 8 -7.98 1.82 -4.72
CA VAL A 8 -6.70 1.57 -5.42
C VAL A 8 -5.65 2.45 -4.75
N ALA A 9 -4.54 1.85 -4.32
CA ALA A 9 -3.46 2.63 -3.76
C ALA A 9 -2.68 3.33 -4.88
N LYS A 10 -2.31 4.58 -4.64
CA LYS A 10 -1.41 5.33 -5.52
C LYS A 10 0.03 5.00 -5.14
N VAL A 11 0.78 4.44 -6.07
CA VAL A 11 2.22 4.20 -5.94
C VAL A 11 2.97 5.35 -6.61
N GLU A 12 3.94 5.93 -5.92
CA GLU A 12 4.76 7.03 -6.45
C GLU A 12 6.24 6.78 -6.16
N LEU A 13 7.08 6.94 -7.18
CA LEU A 13 8.52 6.93 -7.00
C LEU A 13 8.98 8.19 -6.30
N LEU A 14 9.94 8.04 -5.39
CA LEU A 14 10.59 9.15 -4.74
C LEU A 14 11.78 9.63 -5.58
N SER A 15 12.14 10.91 -5.42
CA SER A 15 13.37 11.42 -6.03
C SER A 15 14.60 10.69 -5.48
N GLY A 16 15.44 10.17 -6.38
CA GLY A 16 16.66 9.44 -6.05
C GLY A 16 16.44 7.94 -5.82
N ARG A 17 15.72 7.57 -4.76
CA ARG A 17 15.40 6.16 -4.46
C ARG A 17 14.16 6.02 -3.58
N GLY A 18 13.54 4.85 -3.65
CA GLY A 18 12.38 4.49 -2.84
C GLY A 18 11.04 4.86 -3.49
N PHE A 19 9.97 4.57 -2.76
CA PHE A 19 8.60 4.78 -3.21
C PHE A 19 7.68 5.10 -2.02
N SER A 20 6.51 5.64 -2.32
CA SER A 20 5.39 5.77 -1.40
C SER A 20 4.15 5.08 -1.94
N VAL A 21 3.33 4.55 -1.04
CA VAL A 21 2.03 3.95 -1.36
C VAL A 21 0.98 4.65 -0.50
N SER A 22 -0.06 5.18 -1.13
CA SER A 22 -1.07 5.94 -0.41
C SER A 22 -2.50 5.75 -0.88
N ILE A 23 -3.45 5.88 0.06
CA ILE A 23 -4.88 6.00 -0.23
C ILE A 23 -5.41 7.34 0.33
N PRO A 24 -6.45 7.93 -0.28
CA PRO A 24 -7.13 9.07 0.33
C PRO A 24 -7.79 8.65 1.65
N ASP A 25 -7.83 9.57 2.61
CA ASP A 25 -8.65 9.38 3.80
C ASP A 25 -10.14 9.53 3.49
N GLU A 26 -10.95 8.88 4.32
CA GLU A 26 -12.39 9.06 4.36
C GLU A 26 -12.93 8.71 5.75
N ARG A 27 -14.05 9.33 6.09
CA ARG A 27 -14.65 9.19 7.42
C ARG A 27 -15.01 7.72 7.68
N GLY A 28 -14.36 7.12 8.67
CA GLY A 28 -14.60 5.74 9.08
C GLY A 28 -13.34 4.89 9.00
N ILE A 29 -12.32 5.31 8.23
CA ILE A 29 -11.01 4.67 8.26
C ILE A 29 -10.32 4.97 9.59
N SER A 30 -9.76 3.94 10.21
CA SER A 30 -8.94 4.06 11.42
C SER A 30 -7.56 3.41 11.31
N LEU A 31 -7.29 2.67 10.23
CA LEU A 31 -6.01 2.06 9.94
C LEU A 31 -5.88 1.77 8.45
N PHE A 32 -4.68 1.95 7.92
CA PHE A 32 -4.26 1.45 6.61
C PHE A 32 -3.03 0.56 6.80
N ALA A 33 -2.99 -0.62 6.19
CA ALA A 33 -1.80 -1.47 6.16
C ALA A 33 -1.34 -1.69 4.72
N PHE A 34 -0.03 -1.66 4.52
CA PHE A 34 0.62 -1.97 3.25
C PHE A 34 1.53 -3.19 3.40
N HIS A 35 1.41 -4.11 2.46
CA HIS A 35 2.14 -5.37 2.41
C HIS A 35 2.66 -5.56 0.99
N GLY A 36 3.97 -5.68 0.79
CA GLY A 36 4.55 -5.67 -0.55
C GLY A 36 5.83 -6.50 -0.71
N LYS A 37 6.09 -6.90 -1.95
CA LYS A 37 7.24 -7.68 -2.41
C LYS A 37 7.72 -7.13 -3.77
N LEU A 38 9.03 -7.18 -4.00
CA LEU A 38 9.65 -6.68 -5.25
C LEU A 38 9.93 -7.85 -6.18
N ASN A 39 9.54 -7.72 -7.46
CA ASN A 39 9.84 -8.63 -8.57
C ASN A 39 9.38 -10.09 -8.39
N GLU A 40 8.53 -10.36 -7.42
CA GLU A 40 7.98 -11.69 -7.17
C GLU A 40 6.53 -11.59 -6.63
N PRO A 41 5.57 -12.32 -7.23
CA PRO A 41 4.20 -12.36 -6.74
C PRO A 41 4.09 -12.90 -5.31
N ILE A 42 3.15 -12.33 -4.54
CA ILE A 42 2.83 -12.80 -3.19
C ILE A 42 1.90 -14.02 -3.29
N THR A 43 2.42 -15.20 -2.97
CA THR A 43 1.65 -16.47 -2.95
C THR A 43 1.32 -16.94 -1.53
N ASP A 44 2.08 -16.48 -0.54
CA ASP A 44 1.85 -16.63 0.90
C ASP A 44 1.82 -15.24 1.53
N LEU A 45 0.78 -14.91 2.31
CA LEU A 45 0.63 -13.58 2.93
C LEU A 45 1.72 -13.27 3.96
N SER A 46 2.45 -14.28 4.43
CA SER A 46 3.61 -14.10 5.30
C SER A 46 4.90 -13.81 4.53
N ASP A 47 4.95 -14.11 3.22
CA ASP A 47 6.09 -13.91 2.35
C ASP A 47 6.06 -12.53 1.69
N GLN A 48 6.49 -11.53 2.46
CA GLN A 48 6.50 -10.13 2.08
C GLN A 48 7.81 -9.45 2.48
N HIS A 49 8.33 -8.56 1.63
CA HIS A 49 9.52 -7.77 1.94
C HIS A 49 9.21 -6.60 2.86
N TRP A 50 8.00 -6.03 2.71
CA TRP A 50 7.57 -4.84 3.41
C TRP A 50 6.20 -5.07 4.01
N ALA A 51 6.06 -4.69 5.28
CA ALA A 51 4.80 -4.73 6.01
C ALA A 51 4.79 -3.57 7.00
N ALA A 52 3.73 -2.76 6.97
CA ALA A 52 3.59 -1.66 7.90
C ALA A 52 2.11 -1.29 8.12
N ASP A 53 1.79 -1.00 9.37
CA ASP A 53 0.55 -0.36 9.78
C ASP A 53 0.74 1.16 9.84
N ILE A 54 -0.20 1.89 9.24
CA ILE A 54 -0.27 3.33 9.20
C ILE A 54 -1.50 3.72 10.01
N VAL A 55 -1.25 4.39 11.13
CA VAL A 55 -2.26 4.71 12.15
C VAL A 55 -2.68 6.18 12.16
N ASN A 56 -2.08 7.01 11.31
CA ASN A 56 -2.44 8.41 11.12
C ASN A 56 -2.25 8.83 9.66
N THR A 57 -3.01 9.82 9.24
CA THR A 57 -2.85 10.46 7.93
C THR A 57 -1.68 11.44 7.92
N ASP A 58 -1.14 11.70 6.73
CA ASP A 58 -0.23 12.81 6.48
C ASP A 58 -0.96 14.17 6.43
N ALA A 59 -0.19 15.25 6.28
CA ALA A 59 -0.73 16.61 6.23
C ALA A 59 -1.71 16.88 5.06
N ASN A 60 -1.75 16.00 4.05
CA ASN A 60 -2.65 16.10 2.90
C ASN A 60 -3.88 15.19 3.05
N GLY A 61 -4.09 14.59 4.22
CA GLY A 61 -5.23 13.69 4.46
C GLY A 61 -5.10 12.38 3.69
N ARG A 62 -3.88 11.84 3.58
CA ARG A 62 -3.64 10.51 2.98
C ARG A 62 -3.02 9.56 3.98
N TRP A 63 -3.38 8.28 3.88
CA TRP A 63 -2.71 7.21 4.60
C TRP A 63 -1.53 6.77 3.75
N THR A 64 -0.30 7.00 4.22
CA THR A 64 0.90 6.89 3.38
C THR A 64 1.95 5.99 4.01
N TYR A 65 2.26 4.88 3.33
CA TYR A 65 3.49 4.13 3.55
C TYR A 65 4.63 4.76 2.74
N THR A 66 5.85 4.78 3.28
CA THR A 66 7.03 5.28 2.56
C THR A 66 8.24 4.41 2.83
N ASN A 67 8.86 3.91 1.77
CA ASN A 67 10.15 3.22 1.83
C ASN A 67 11.21 4.06 1.12
N ARG A 68 12.22 4.56 1.85
CA ARG A 68 13.30 5.40 1.31
C ARG A 68 14.61 4.64 1.04
N ASN A 69 14.60 3.34 1.25
CA ASN A 69 15.83 2.52 1.28
C ASN A 69 15.95 1.59 0.08
N VAL A 70 14.83 1.25 -0.58
CA VAL A 70 14.85 0.40 -1.77
C VAL A 70 15.35 1.16 -2.99
N GLU A 71 16.20 0.50 -3.78
CA GLU A 71 16.55 0.92 -5.13
C GLU A 71 15.57 0.25 -6.10
N LEU A 72 14.97 1.06 -6.97
CA LEU A 72 14.02 0.61 -7.98
C LEU A 72 14.55 0.95 -9.36
N TYR A 73 14.42 0.01 -10.28
CA TYR A 73 14.85 0.12 -11.67
C TYR A 73 13.65 0.03 -12.60
N LYS A 74 13.76 0.65 -13.78
CA LYS A 74 12.74 0.55 -14.82
C LYS A 74 12.43 -0.92 -15.13
N GLY A 75 11.15 -1.28 -15.13
CA GLY A 75 10.66 -2.64 -15.34
C GLY A 75 10.59 -3.49 -14.08
N ASP A 76 11.05 -3.00 -12.92
CA ASP A 76 10.75 -3.63 -11.65
C ASP A 76 9.24 -3.62 -11.39
N VAL A 77 8.71 -4.64 -10.73
CA VAL A 77 7.30 -4.75 -10.36
C VAL A 77 7.15 -4.85 -8.86
N ILE A 78 6.36 -3.95 -8.28
CA ILE A 78 5.95 -4.01 -6.88
C ILE A 78 4.65 -4.80 -6.80
N TYR A 79 4.70 -6.01 -6.26
CA TYR A 79 3.51 -6.82 -5.94
C TYR A 79 3.04 -6.50 -4.53
N TYR A 80 1.74 -6.25 -4.35
CA TYR A 80 1.23 -5.82 -3.05
C TYR A 80 -0.24 -6.15 -2.80
N TRP A 81 -0.62 -6.02 -1.54
CA TRP A 81 -2.01 -5.95 -1.09
C TRP A 81 -2.13 -4.91 0.03
N THR A 82 -3.34 -4.41 0.23
CA THR A 82 -3.61 -3.40 1.25
C THR A 82 -4.77 -3.80 2.14
N THR A 83 -4.72 -3.37 3.40
CA THR A 83 -5.83 -3.46 4.35
C THR A 83 -6.29 -2.07 4.72
N VAL A 84 -7.61 -1.89 4.84
CA VAL A 84 -8.23 -0.71 5.45
C VAL A 84 -9.16 -1.17 6.55
N ARG A 85 -8.98 -0.63 7.75
CA ARG A 85 -9.93 -0.79 8.84
C ARG A 85 -11.00 0.30 8.72
N PHE A 86 -12.18 -0.07 8.24
CA PHE A 86 -13.31 0.82 8.05
C PHE A 86 -14.41 0.48 9.08
N HIS A 87 -14.75 1.46 9.93
CA HIS A 87 -15.69 1.28 11.05
C HIS A 87 -15.39 0.06 11.94
N GLY A 88 -14.10 -0.21 12.17
CA GLY A 88 -13.63 -1.32 13.02
C GLY A 88 -13.60 -2.68 12.33
N VAL A 89 -13.93 -2.77 11.03
CA VAL A 89 -13.86 -4.00 10.23
C VAL A 89 -12.74 -3.88 9.20
N ASP A 90 -11.93 -4.93 9.06
CA ASP A 90 -10.84 -4.96 8.09
C ASP A 90 -11.34 -5.42 6.72
N TYR A 91 -10.99 -4.64 5.69
CA TYR A 91 -11.23 -4.94 4.29
C TYR A 91 -9.91 -4.94 3.56
N GLN A 92 -9.80 -5.77 2.52
CA GLN A 92 -8.55 -5.98 1.80
C GLN A 92 -8.70 -5.73 0.30
N ARG A 93 -7.61 -5.26 -0.32
CA ARG A 93 -7.43 -5.24 -1.78
C ARG A 93 -6.26 -6.12 -2.13
N MET A 94 -6.54 -7.29 -2.70
CA MET A 94 -5.53 -8.31 -3.00
C MET A 94 -4.99 -8.20 -4.43
N HIS A 95 -3.86 -8.86 -4.69
CA HIS A 95 -3.31 -9.07 -6.03
C HIS A 95 -3.12 -7.78 -6.83
N GLN A 96 -2.56 -6.75 -6.18
CA GLN A 96 -2.18 -5.52 -6.87
C GLN A 96 -0.72 -5.61 -7.33
N GLU A 97 -0.42 -4.92 -8.41
CA GLU A 97 0.93 -4.79 -8.95
C GLU A 97 1.11 -3.39 -9.54
N GLU A 98 2.33 -2.87 -9.48
CA GLU A 98 2.73 -1.62 -10.13
C GLU A 98 4.10 -1.82 -10.78
N GLU A 99 4.20 -1.60 -12.09
CA GLU A 99 5.48 -1.60 -12.82
C GLU A 99 6.14 -0.22 -12.73
N VAL A 100 7.44 -0.20 -12.47
CA VAL A 100 8.27 1.00 -12.46
C VAL A 100 8.50 1.47 -13.90
N PRO A 101 8.07 2.69 -14.29
CA PRO A 101 8.06 3.16 -15.68
C PRO A 101 9.44 3.45 -16.29
#